data_AF-Q5C2M4-F1
#
_entry.id   AF-Q5C2M4-F1
#
_cell.length_a   1.000
_cell.length_b   1.000
_cell.length_c   1.000
_cell.angle_alpha   90.00
_cell.angle_beta   90.00
_cell.angle_gamma   90.00
#
_symmetry.space_group_name_H-M   'P 1'
#
loop_
_entity.id
_entity.type
_entity.pdbx_description
1 polymer ?
#
loop_
_entity_poly.entity_id
_entity_poly.type
_entity_poly.pdbx_seq_one_letter_code
_entity_poly.pdbx_strand_id
1 'polypeptide(L)'
;MTRLIEVSHWGNIAVEETLEIVNTGAKLRGPFSRLDFDYGIGQPVAANSLKTALPASAKDIYYRDEIGNISTSTVRNLLDSIEVTLVPRFPLMGGWKTRYTLGYNIPAYEFLYRSGSNFALVMRFVDHIYKNQFIRNLTLKIVLPEVVSDIQFEPPFPGL
;
A
#
# COMPACT_ATOMS: atom_id res chain seq x y z
N MET A 1 -2.46 -8.04 5.33
CA MET A 1 -1.57 -7.09 4.65
C MET A 1 -0.15 -7.39 5.07
N THR A 2 0.78 -7.36 4.13
CA THR A 2 2.22 -7.45 4.42
C THR A 2 2.88 -6.16 3.93
N ARG A 3 3.60 -5.47 4.80
CA ARG A 3 4.41 -4.29 4.48
C ARG A 3 5.87 -4.68 4.63
N LEU A 4 6.63 -4.58 3.55
CA LEU A 4 8.06 -4.82 3.49
C LEU A 4 8.76 -3.48 3.32
N ILE A 5 9.72 -3.21 4.19
CA ILE A 5 10.59 -2.03 4.13
C ILE A 5 12.01 -2.56 4.03
N GLU A 6 12.66 -2.30 2.90
CA GLU A 6 14.04 -2.66 2.67
C GLU A 6 14.91 -1.41 2.68
N VAL A 7 15.89 -1.39 3.58
CA VAL A 7 16.81 -0.26 3.73
C VAL A 7 18.10 -0.56 2.99
N SER A 8 18.53 0.35 2.11
CA SER A 8 19.81 0.26 1.43
C SER A 8 20.74 1.39 1.88
N HIS A 9 21.97 1.03 2.27
CA HIS A 9 23.02 2.02 2.53
C HIS A 9 23.47 2.78 1.27
N TRP A 10 23.07 2.32 0.08
CA TRP A 10 23.32 3.03 -1.18
C TRP A 10 22.37 4.21 -1.41
N GLY A 11 21.46 4.49 -0.46
CA GLY A 11 20.75 5.77 -0.38
C GLY A 11 19.25 5.72 -0.68
N ASN A 12 18.67 4.53 -0.82
CA ASN A 12 17.22 4.36 -0.99
C ASN A 12 16.62 3.47 0.11
N ILE A 13 15.32 3.66 0.32
CA ILE A 13 14.49 2.73 1.06
C ILE A 13 13.40 2.28 0.08
N ALA A 14 13.28 0.98 -0.13
CA ALA A 14 12.23 0.39 -0.94
C ALA A 14 11.08 -0.05 -0.03
N VAL A 15 9.86 0.35 -0.37
CA VAL A 15 8.65 -0.07 0.34
C VAL A 15 7.80 -0.88 -0.62
N GLU A 16 7.41 -2.08 -0.21
CA GLU A 16 6.46 -2.93 -0.92
C GLU A 16 5.32 -3.32 0.02
N GLU A 17 4.08 -3.08 -0.41
CA GLU A 17 2.88 -3.48 0.32
C GLU A 17 2.07 -4.47 -0.50
N THR A 18 1.87 -5.67 0.04
CA THR A 18 0.95 -6.67 -0.52
C THR A 18 -0.34 -6.71 0.29
N LEU A 19 -1.45 -6.45 -0.39
CA LEU A 19 -2.77 -6.33 0.21
C LEU A 19 -3.72 -7.38 -0.35
N GLU A 20 -4.56 -7.93 0.53
CA GLU A 20 -5.78 -8.64 0.14
C GLU A 20 -6.95 -7.82 0.67
N ILE A 21 -7.78 -7.31 -0.25
CA ILE A 21 -8.93 -6.46 0.06
C ILE A 21 -10.19 -7.21 -0.28
N VAL A 22 -11.16 -7.18 0.63
CA VAL A 22 -12.49 -7.78 0.47
C VAL A 22 -13.52 -6.68 0.63
N ASN A 23 -14.46 -6.55 -0.31
CA ASN A 23 -15.64 -5.72 -0.09
C ASN A 23 -16.61 -6.49 0.82
N THR A 24 -16.68 -6.11 2.09
CA THR A 24 -17.55 -6.76 3.09
C THR A 24 -19.00 -6.23 3.08
N GLY A 25 -19.37 -5.40 2.10
CA GLY A 25 -20.74 -4.92 1.90
C GLY A 25 -21.71 -6.03 1.51
N ALA A 26 -22.96 -5.64 1.25
CA ALA A 26 -24.03 -6.56 0.85
C ALA A 26 -23.63 -7.38 -0.39
N LYS A 27 -23.70 -8.70 -0.26
CA LYS A 27 -23.29 -9.62 -1.34
C LYS A 27 -24.16 -9.43 -2.57
N LEU A 28 -23.55 -9.54 -3.75
CA LEU A 28 -24.28 -9.57 -5.00
C LEU A 28 -25.25 -10.77 -5.02
N ARG A 29 -26.51 -10.51 -5.32
CA ARG A 29 -27.53 -11.54 -5.54
C ARG A 29 -27.74 -11.73 -7.04
N GLY A 30 -27.68 -12.97 -7.50
CA GLY A 30 -27.79 -13.29 -8.92
C GLY A 30 -26.48 -13.06 -9.68
N PRO A 31 -26.51 -13.14 -11.02
CA PRO A 31 -25.33 -12.95 -11.85
C PRO A 31 -24.89 -11.48 -11.89
N PHE A 32 -23.59 -11.27 -12.11
CA PHE A 32 -23.07 -9.95 -12.45
C PHE A 32 -23.35 -9.64 -13.93
N SER A 33 -23.92 -8.47 -14.20
CA SER A 33 -24.19 -7.97 -15.55
C SER A 33 -23.31 -6.75 -15.81
N ARG A 34 -22.39 -6.86 -16.77
CA ARG A 34 -21.51 -5.74 -17.15
C ARG A 34 -22.32 -4.59 -17.76
N LEU A 35 -23.36 -4.91 -18.54
CA LEU A 35 -24.25 -3.94 -19.15
C LEU A 35 -24.95 -3.09 -18.09
N ASP A 36 -25.58 -3.73 -17.11
CA ASP A 36 -26.29 -3.04 -16.03
C ASP A 36 -25.32 -2.18 -15.19
N PHE A 37 -24.13 -2.73 -14.93
CA PHE A 37 -23.08 -2.00 -14.23
C PHE A 37 -22.64 -0.75 -14.99
N ASP A 38 -22.48 -0.81 -16.31
CA ASP A 38 -22.11 0.36 -17.13
C ASP A 38 -23.25 1.38 -17.21
N TYR A 39 -24.51 0.97 -17.07
CA TYR A 39 -25.66 1.86 -16.82
C TYR A 39 -25.74 2.43 -15.39
N GLY A 40 -24.77 2.12 -14.53
CA GLY A 40 -24.68 2.64 -13.16
C GLY A 40 -25.35 1.76 -12.10
N ILE A 41 -25.99 0.65 -12.49
CA ILE A 41 -26.68 -0.24 -11.55
C ILE A 41 -25.63 -0.99 -10.72
N GLY A 42 -25.65 -0.78 -9.40
CA GLY A 42 -24.70 -1.41 -8.47
C GLY A 42 -23.33 -0.73 -8.38
N GLN A 43 -23.03 0.31 -9.18
CA GLN A 43 -21.78 1.08 -9.03
C GLN A 43 -21.62 1.72 -7.64
N PRO A 44 -22.65 2.30 -7.00
CA PRO A 44 -22.49 2.97 -5.71
C PRO A 44 -22.06 2.04 -4.56
N VAL A 45 -22.31 0.74 -4.68
CA VAL A 45 -21.95 -0.27 -3.68
C VAL A 45 -20.67 -1.04 -4.02
N ALA A 46 -20.12 -0.80 -5.21
CA ALA A 46 -18.88 -1.41 -5.68
C ALA A 46 -17.68 -0.53 -5.35
N ALA A 47 -16.55 -1.15 -4.99
CA ALA A 47 -15.29 -0.43 -4.92
C ALA A 47 -14.59 -0.52 -6.29
N ASN A 48 -14.65 0.58 -7.03
CA ASN A 48 -14.13 0.69 -8.40
C ASN A 48 -12.71 1.27 -8.45
N SER A 49 -12.34 2.05 -7.43
CA SER A 49 -11.00 2.60 -7.29
C SER A 49 -10.64 2.75 -5.83
N LEU A 50 -9.35 2.69 -5.57
CA LEU A 50 -8.74 2.87 -4.26
C LEU A 50 -7.79 4.06 -4.37
N LYS A 51 -7.93 5.04 -3.49
CA LYS A 51 -7.06 6.21 -3.44
C LYS A 51 -6.13 6.08 -2.25
N THR A 52 -4.83 6.04 -2.54
CA THR A 52 -3.75 5.96 -1.56
C THR A 52 -2.92 7.24 -1.64
N ALA A 53 -2.29 7.61 -0.53
CA ALA A 53 -1.44 8.79 -0.46
C ALA A 53 -0.02 8.35 -0.05
N LEU A 54 0.94 8.58 -0.94
CA LEU A 54 2.35 8.25 -0.73
C LEU A 54 3.13 9.50 -0.30
N PRO A 55 4.31 9.33 0.33
CA PRO A 55 5.23 10.45 0.59
C PRO A 55 5.53 11.25 -0.68
N ALA A 56 5.71 12.56 -0.55
CA ALA A 56 6.00 13.46 -1.69
C ALA A 56 7.29 13.09 -2.46
N SER A 57 8.21 12.40 -1.81
CA SER A 57 9.49 11.95 -2.34
C SER A 57 9.43 10.57 -3.02
N ALA A 58 8.25 9.92 -3.06
CA ALA A 58 8.10 8.59 -3.64
C ALA A 58 8.41 8.59 -5.14
N LYS A 59 9.20 7.60 -5.57
CA LYS A 59 9.64 7.37 -6.95
C LYS A 59 9.46 5.91 -7.34
N ASP A 60 9.56 5.63 -8.63
CA ASP A 60 9.49 4.27 -9.20
C ASP A 60 8.27 3.48 -8.72
N ILE A 61 7.11 4.15 -8.67
CA ILE A 61 5.86 3.56 -8.21
C ILE A 61 5.43 2.48 -9.20
N TYR A 62 5.15 1.27 -8.69
CA TYR A 62 4.58 0.19 -9.49
C TYR A 62 3.37 -0.44 -8.80
N TYR A 63 2.43 -0.91 -9.63
CA TYR A 63 1.18 -1.52 -9.19
C TYR A 63 0.94 -2.81 -9.99
N ARG A 64 0.93 -3.94 -9.28
CA ARG A 64 0.85 -5.28 -9.89
C ARG A 64 -0.04 -6.21 -9.06
N ASP A 65 -0.53 -7.26 -9.68
CA ASP A 65 -1.12 -8.41 -8.99
C ASP A 65 -0.32 -9.68 -9.27
N GLU A 66 -0.84 -10.83 -8.84
CA GLU A 66 -0.20 -12.14 -9.01
C GLU A 66 0.01 -12.52 -10.48
N ILE A 67 -0.78 -11.94 -11.40
CA ILE A 67 -0.72 -12.22 -12.83
C ILE A 67 0.01 -11.12 -13.63
N GLY A 68 0.56 -10.11 -12.96
CA GLY A 68 1.44 -9.11 -13.55
C GLY A 68 0.97 -7.67 -13.36
N ASN A 69 1.42 -6.79 -14.25
CA ASN A 69 1.16 -5.36 -14.14
C ASN A 69 -0.33 -5.03 -14.29
N ILE A 70 -0.81 -4.06 -13.52
CA ILE A 70 -2.12 -3.44 -13.72
C ILE A 70 -1.89 -2.01 -14.18
N SER A 71 -2.20 -1.72 -15.45
CA SER A 71 -1.95 -0.40 -16.05
C SER A 71 -3.00 0.65 -15.66
N THR A 72 -4.14 0.24 -15.11
CA THR A 72 -5.22 1.13 -14.69
C THR A 72 -4.90 1.77 -13.34
N SER A 73 -3.95 2.70 -13.35
CA SER A 73 -3.58 3.54 -12.21
C SER A 73 -3.28 4.95 -12.65
N THR A 74 -3.51 5.94 -11.78
CA THR A 74 -3.19 7.34 -12.03
C THR A 74 -2.42 7.91 -10.86
N VAL A 75 -1.31 8.58 -11.16
CA VAL A 75 -0.46 9.25 -10.18
C VAL A 75 -0.64 10.76 -10.33
N ARG A 76 -0.89 11.45 -9.21
CA ARG A 76 -1.04 12.89 -9.16
C ARG A 76 -0.14 13.44 -8.05
N ASN A 77 0.82 14.27 -8.44
CA ASN A 77 1.69 14.96 -7.49
C ASN A 77 0.92 16.12 -6.85
N LEU A 78 0.91 16.18 -5.52
CA LEU A 78 0.41 17.28 -4.71
C LEU A 78 1.62 17.97 -4.06
N LEU A 79 1.39 19.08 -3.34
CA LEU A 79 2.46 19.82 -2.65
C LEU A 79 3.14 18.96 -1.58
N ASP A 80 2.35 18.23 -0.78
CA ASP A 80 2.84 17.51 0.40
C ASP A 80 2.76 15.97 0.27
N SER A 81 2.30 15.45 -0.87
CA SER A 81 2.13 14.01 -1.08
C SER A 81 1.97 13.66 -2.55
N ILE A 82 2.02 12.36 -2.86
CA ILE A 82 1.63 11.82 -4.16
C ILE A 82 0.33 11.04 -3.98
N GLU A 83 -0.75 11.50 -4.61
CA GLU A 83 -2.01 10.74 -4.67
C GLU A 83 -1.90 9.69 -5.77
N VAL A 84 -2.16 8.43 -5.42
CA VAL A 84 -2.22 7.33 -6.40
C VAL A 84 -3.62 6.75 -6.37
N THR A 85 -4.30 6.80 -7.52
CA THR A 85 -5.58 6.12 -7.73
C THR A 85 -5.32 4.78 -8.39
N LEU A 86 -5.64 3.70 -7.69
CA LEU A 86 -5.50 2.31 -8.13
C LEU A 86 -6.88 1.81 -8.56
N VAL A 87 -7.01 1.34 -9.79
CA VAL A 87 -8.23 0.71 -10.30
C VAL A 87 -7.96 -0.80 -10.41
N PRO A 88 -8.65 -1.64 -9.63
CA PRO A 88 -8.53 -3.10 -9.77
C PRO A 88 -9.02 -3.60 -11.14
N ARG A 89 -8.62 -4.82 -11.54
CA ARG A 89 -9.04 -5.41 -12.84
C ARG A 89 -10.55 -5.59 -13.00
N PHE A 90 -11.30 -5.61 -11.92
CA PHE A 90 -12.75 -5.72 -11.89
C PHE A 90 -13.33 -4.93 -10.71
N PRO A 91 -14.57 -4.42 -10.82
CA PRO A 91 -15.21 -3.73 -9.71
C PRO A 91 -15.42 -4.70 -8.54
N LEU A 92 -15.01 -4.31 -7.33
CA LEU A 92 -15.19 -5.16 -6.16
C LEU A 92 -16.64 -5.06 -5.67
N MET A 93 -17.49 -5.96 -6.12
CA MET A 93 -18.86 -6.12 -5.58
C MET A 93 -18.82 -6.72 -4.18
N GLY A 94 -19.92 -6.62 -3.42
CA GLY A 94 -19.98 -7.21 -2.08
C GLY A 94 -19.69 -8.71 -2.09
N GLY A 95 -18.78 -9.13 -1.21
CA GLY A 95 -18.24 -10.48 -1.10
C GLY A 95 -17.04 -10.78 -2.01
N TRP A 96 -16.71 -9.90 -2.97
CA TRP A 96 -15.56 -10.10 -3.84
C TRP A 96 -14.26 -9.65 -3.17
N LYS A 97 -13.15 -10.25 -3.60
CA LYS A 97 -11.82 -9.94 -3.10
C LYS A 97 -10.83 -9.73 -4.23
N THR A 98 -9.85 -8.87 -4.00
CA THR A 98 -8.69 -8.69 -4.88
C THR A 98 -7.42 -8.72 -4.05
N ARG A 99 -6.31 -9.08 -4.70
CA ARG A 99 -4.98 -9.06 -4.12
C ARG A 99 -4.06 -8.34 -5.06
N TYR A 100 -3.31 -7.39 -4.54
CA TYR A 100 -2.35 -6.61 -5.31
C TYR A 100 -1.15 -6.22 -4.47
N THR A 101 -0.12 -5.74 -5.16
CA THR A 101 1.11 -5.21 -4.60
C THR A 101 1.32 -3.81 -5.12
N LEU A 102 1.56 -2.87 -4.20
CA LEU A 102 1.98 -1.50 -4.48
C LEU A 102 3.39 -1.33 -3.93
N GLY A 103 4.32 -0.88 -4.76
CA GLY A 103 5.67 -0.58 -4.31
C GLY A 103 6.19 0.74 -4.82
N TYR A 104 7.12 1.33 -4.07
CA TYR A 104 7.73 2.62 -4.35
C TYR A 104 9.07 2.76 -3.62
N ASN A 105 9.95 3.61 -4.15
CA ASN A 105 11.22 3.98 -3.54
C ASN A 105 11.12 5.37 -2.91
N ILE A 106 11.81 5.58 -1.80
CA ILE A 106 12.01 6.91 -1.19
C ILE A 106 13.51 7.13 -0.90
N PRO A 107 13.98 8.38 -0.91
CA PRO A 107 15.34 8.70 -0.51
C PRO A 107 15.59 8.37 0.97
N ALA A 108 16.69 7.69 1.27
CA ALA A 108 16.97 7.24 2.64
C ALA A 108 17.14 8.41 3.63
N TYR A 109 17.70 9.54 3.19
CA TYR A 109 17.98 10.68 4.07
C TYR A 109 16.74 11.29 4.76
N GLU A 110 15.53 11.02 4.24
CA GLU A 110 14.28 11.54 4.82
C GLU A 110 13.83 10.76 6.06
N PHE A 111 14.20 9.48 6.15
CA PHE A 111 13.71 8.56 7.18
C PHE A 111 14.81 7.82 7.95
N LEU A 112 16.06 7.88 7.47
CA LEU A 112 17.23 7.28 8.09
C LEU A 112 18.12 8.36 8.70
N TYR A 113 18.12 8.43 10.03
CA TYR A 113 18.95 9.34 10.81
C TYR A 113 20.24 8.65 11.23
N ARG A 114 21.34 9.41 11.31
CA ARG A 114 22.65 8.90 11.68
C ARG A 114 23.29 9.76 12.77
N SER A 115 23.85 9.13 13.79
CA SER A 115 24.68 9.76 14.81
C SER A 115 25.91 8.89 15.07
N GLY A 116 27.07 9.30 14.54
CA GLY A 116 28.29 8.48 14.58
C GLY A 116 28.13 7.16 13.82
N SER A 117 28.21 6.05 14.54
CA SER A 117 27.95 4.68 14.06
C SER A 117 26.51 4.21 14.28
N ASN A 118 25.68 5.00 14.95
CA ASN A 118 24.30 4.64 15.24
C ASN A 118 23.37 5.14 14.13
N PHE A 119 22.40 4.31 13.78
CA PHE A 119 21.38 4.62 12.78
C PHE A 119 20.00 4.44 13.39
N ALA A 120 19.08 5.34 13.04
CA ALA A 120 17.68 5.24 13.44
C ALA A 120 16.79 5.37 12.20
N LEU A 121 16.01 4.33 11.93
CA LEU A 121 14.98 4.33 10.89
C LEU A 121 13.65 4.72 11.53
N VAL A 122 13.09 5.87 11.14
CA VAL A 122 11.76 6.31 11.63
C VAL A 122 10.80 6.32 10.46
N MET A 123 9.83 5.42 10.47
CA MET A 123 8.84 5.31 9.39
C MET A 123 7.46 5.00 9.94
N ARG A 124 6.42 5.29 9.15
CA ARG A 124 5.04 4.94 9.47
C ARG A 124 4.89 3.41 9.55
N PHE A 125 4.29 2.95 10.64
CA PHE A 125 3.98 1.53 10.86
C PHE A 125 2.96 0.99 9.83
N VAL A 126 1.95 1.79 9.51
CA VAL A 126 0.96 1.55 8.44
C VAL A 126 0.77 2.86 7.68
N ASP A 127 0.76 2.81 6.35
CA ASP A 127 0.49 4.00 5.53
C ASP A 127 -1.00 4.10 5.15
N HIS A 128 -1.37 5.24 4.55
CA HIS A 128 -2.72 5.45 4.06
C HIS A 128 -2.97 4.71 2.75
N ILE A 129 -3.71 3.60 2.79
CA ILE A 129 -4.10 2.81 1.62
C ILE A 129 -5.41 3.32 1.03
N TYR A 130 -6.42 3.51 1.89
CA TYR A 130 -7.72 4.07 1.52
C TYR A 130 -8.42 4.67 2.74
N LYS A 131 -9.41 5.54 2.48
CA LYS A 131 -10.21 6.18 3.53
C LYS A 131 -10.96 5.14 4.37
N ASN A 132 -10.88 5.27 5.70
CA ASN A 132 -11.51 4.37 6.66
C ASN A 132 -11.05 2.90 6.54
N GLN A 133 -9.76 2.69 6.27
CA GLN A 133 -9.19 1.35 6.19
C GLN A 133 -9.36 0.56 7.49
N PHE A 134 -9.70 -0.72 7.34
CA PHE A 134 -9.75 -1.69 8.43
C PHE A 134 -8.80 -2.83 8.09
N ILE A 135 -7.82 -3.05 8.95
CA ILE A 135 -6.80 -4.09 8.76
C ILE A 135 -7.01 -5.15 9.82
N ARG A 136 -7.37 -6.36 9.39
CA ARG A 136 -7.51 -7.51 10.29
C ARG A 136 -6.17 -8.03 10.78
N ASN A 137 -5.25 -8.26 9.83
CA ASN A 137 -3.92 -8.83 10.08
C ASN A 137 -2.89 -8.00 9.31
N LEU A 138 -1.87 -7.54 10.03
CA LEU A 138 -0.72 -6.82 9.48
C LEU A 138 0.56 -7.57 9.84
N THR A 139 1.43 -7.75 8.86
CA THR A 139 2.81 -8.19 9.08
C THR A 139 3.75 -7.12 8.56
N LEU A 140 4.53 -6.52 9.45
CA LEU A 140 5.62 -5.61 9.10
C LEU A 140 6.91 -6.40 9.01
N LYS A 141 7.61 -6.30 7.89
CA LYS A 141 8.94 -6.88 7.67
C LYS A 141 9.91 -5.74 7.37
N ILE A 142 10.96 -5.63 8.17
CA ILE A 142 12.03 -4.66 7.96
C ILE A 142 13.27 -5.45 7.57
N VAL A 143 13.75 -5.24 6.36
CA VAL A 143 14.99 -5.83 5.84
C VAL A 143 16.11 -4.83 6.07
N LEU A 144 17.00 -5.19 6.98
CA LEU A 144 18.17 -4.38 7.34
C LEU A 144 19.41 -4.88 6.56
N PRO A 145 20.36 -3.98 6.29
CA PRO A 145 21.65 -4.35 5.70
C PRO A 145 22.43 -5.37 6.54
N GLU A 146 23.32 -6.12 5.89
CA GLU A 146 23.97 -7.31 6.45
C GLU A 146 24.81 -7.09 7.72
N VAL A 147 25.38 -5.90 7.90
CA VAL A 147 26.35 -5.60 8.98
C VAL A 147 25.70 -4.83 10.13
N VAL A 148 24.37 -4.89 10.27
CA VAL A 148 23.67 -4.24 11.38
C VAL A 148 23.75 -5.09 12.65
N SER A 149 24.22 -4.50 13.75
CA SER A 149 24.19 -5.09 15.09
C SER A 149 23.28 -4.28 16.03
N ASP A 150 22.99 -4.84 17.21
CA ASP A 150 22.32 -4.14 18.31
C ASP A 150 20.95 -3.52 17.94
N ILE A 151 20.13 -4.31 17.26
CA ILE A 151 18.82 -3.87 16.75
C ILE A 151 17.84 -3.63 17.91
N GLN A 152 17.30 -2.42 17.98
CA GLN A 152 16.22 -2.05 18.88
C GLN A 152 14.99 -1.65 18.06
N PHE A 153 13.81 -2.10 18.48
CA PHE A 153 12.55 -1.81 17.82
C PHE A 153 11.58 -1.16 18.82
N GLU A 154 11.21 0.08 18.55
CA GLU A 154 10.23 0.83 19.34
C GLU A 154 8.92 0.94 18.56
N PRO A 155 7.89 0.15 18.90
CA PRO A 155 6.60 0.24 18.22
C PRO A 155 5.85 1.52 18.66
N PRO A 156 5.02 2.12 17.78
CA PRO A 156 4.24 3.32 18.11
C PRO A 156 3.12 3.07 19.12
N PHE A 157 2.84 1.81 19.44
CA PHE A 157 1.88 1.39 20.46
C PHE A 157 2.43 0.14 21.16
N PRO A 158 2.10 -0.07 22.45
CA PRO A 158 2.51 -1.27 23.17
C PRO A 158 2.01 -2.54 22.47
N GLY A 159 2.83 -3.58 22.47
CA GLY A 159 2.42 -4.90 21.99
C GLY A 159 1.21 -5.40 22.80
N LEU A 160 0.24 -6.00 22.11
CA LEU A 160 -0.86 -6.74 22.74
C LEU A 160 -0.34 -7.99 23.45
#